data_AF-A0AAE1HF23-F1
#
_entry.id   AF-A0AAE1HF23-F1
#
_cell.length_a   1.000
_cell.length_b   1.000
_cell.length_c   1.000
_cell.angle_alpha   90.00
_cell.angle_beta   90.00
_cell.angle_gamma   90.00
#
_symmetry.space_group_name_H-M   'P 1'
#
loop_
_entity.id
_entity.type
_entity.pdbx_description
1 polymer ?
#
loop_
_entity_poly.entity_id
_entity_poly.type
_entity_poly.pdbx_seq_one_letter_code
_entity_poly.pdbx_strand_id
1 'polypeptide(L)'
;MKGLASKSTLKIVFGSRKYSVSWKARQKELTAMVEQLDLPTFFITLSAADYHWPDLFRILAPESDIKSLSEKERKQLVQDNPIIVDTFFIKRVEALFEKVLIPKFIVNDYWFRVEYQHRGSPHVHGVIWLDGAPDVQKIENIEDEIADEVAKYFSEYVSTEHPNPQQEPALKHILVEFCEVVDEKQDLAELVNKVQMHTKFGYPKELSDRTKFIIDDKDNIELETKKNHPRVNRYNKNLLQIWRANIDISPVISKERLIAYLAKYITKSENKSVQFQQLLNEIINSSNENDSARRVIQRLFIKFPG
;
A
#
# COMPACT_ATOMS: atom_id res chain seq x y z
N MET A 1 -40.61 -17.95 10.53
CA MET A 1 -39.76 -18.74 9.61
C MET A 1 -39.75 -18.05 8.25
N LYS A 2 -38.73 -17.22 7.99
CA LYS A 2 -38.43 -16.67 6.67
C LYS A 2 -36.95 -17.00 6.42
N GLY A 3 -36.69 -17.71 5.32
CA GLY A 3 -35.43 -18.35 5.02
C GLY A 3 -34.30 -17.35 4.77
N LEU A 4 -33.16 -17.60 5.41
CA LEU A 4 -31.89 -17.03 5.01
C LEU A 4 -31.52 -17.59 3.64
N ALA A 5 -31.62 -16.75 2.60
CA ALA A 5 -30.94 -17.02 1.35
C ALA A 5 -29.44 -16.84 1.58
N SER A 6 -28.74 -17.97 1.73
CA SER A 6 -27.29 -18.08 1.62
C SER A 6 -26.83 -17.43 0.33
N LYS A 7 -26.24 -16.23 0.42
CA LYS A 7 -25.42 -15.68 -0.66
C LYS A 7 -24.17 -16.55 -0.74
N SER A 8 -24.20 -17.54 -1.61
CA SER A 8 -23.03 -18.31 -2.00
C SER A 8 -22.03 -17.35 -2.66
N THR A 9 -21.06 -16.86 -1.88
CA THR A 9 -19.88 -16.16 -2.40
C THR A 9 -19.13 -17.12 -3.30
N LEU A 10 -19.29 -16.95 -4.62
CA LEU A 10 -18.47 -17.59 -5.63
C LEU A 10 -17.01 -17.20 -5.36
N LYS A 11 -16.30 -18.02 -4.59
CA LYS A 11 -14.84 -17.98 -4.49
C LYS A 11 -14.29 -18.43 -5.83
N ILE A 12 -14.09 -17.46 -6.70
CA ILE A 12 -13.33 -17.64 -7.93
C ILE A 12 -11.86 -17.84 -7.52
N VAL A 13 -11.50 -19.11 -7.34
CA VAL A 13 -10.11 -19.58 -7.23
C VAL A 13 -9.56 -19.66 -8.66
N PHE A 14 -9.16 -18.52 -9.23
CA PHE A 14 -8.35 -18.52 -10.45
C PHE A 14 -6.89 -18.74 -10.09
N GLY A 15 -6.28 -19.73 -10.75
CA GLY A 15 -4.85 -20.03 -10.69
C GLY A 15 -3.99 -18.79 -10.86
N SER A 16 -2.96 -18.69 -10.03
CA SER A 16 -1.90 -17.68 -10.03
C SER A 16 -2.32 -16.29 -10.56
N ARG A 17 -3.16 -15.55 -9.82
CA ARG A 17 -3.40 -14.09 -9.98
C ARG A 17 -2.11 -13.24 -10.05
N LYS A 18 -0.94 -13.84 -9.87
CA LYS A 18 0.30 -13.23 -9.36
C LYS A 18 1.42 -13.17 -10.41
N TYR A 19 1.31 -13.95 -11.50
CA TYR A 19 2.28 -14.04 -12.60
C TYR A 19 1.62 -13.89 -13.98
N SER A 20 0.58 -13.07 -14.10
CA SER A 20 0.02 -12.78 -15.42
C SER A 20 1.10 -12.10 -16.29
N VAL A 21 1.65 -12.86 -17.22
CA VAL A 21 2.66 -12.41 -18.22
C VAL A 21 2.12 -11.24 -19.05
N SER A 22 0.78 -11.11 -19.13
CA SER A 22 0.11 -10.00 -19.81
C SER A 22 -0.29 -8.89 -18.83
N TRP A 23 0.33 -7.72 -18.96
CA TRP A 23 -0.10 -6.51 -18.26
C TRP A 23 -1.56 -6.16 -18.56
N LYS A 24 -1.98 -6.29 -19.83
CA LYS A 24 -3.36 -6.04 -20.26
C LYS A 24 -4.38 -6.88 -19.49
N ALA A 25 -4.04 -8.11 -19.08
CA ALA A 25 -4.95 -8.95 -18.30
C ALA A 25 -5.09 -8.49 -16.84
N ARG A 26 -3.98 -8.16 -16.16
CA ARG A 26 -4.01 -7.63 -14.77
C ARG A 26 -4.72 -6.29 -14.67
N GLN A 27 -4.53 -5.46 -15.69
CA GLN A 27 -5.21 -4.18 -15.81
C GLN A 27 -6.73 -4.37 -15.98
N LYS A 28 -7.16 -5.27 -16.87
CA LYS A 28 -8.59 -5.62 -17.03
C LYS A 28 -9.20 -6.17 -15.75
N GLU A 29 -8.46 -7.00 -15.02
CA GLU A 29 -8.90 -7.54 -13.73
C GLU A 29 -9.14 -6.42 -12.71
N LEU A 30 -8.18 -5.51 -12.52
CA LEU A 30 -8.34 -4.39 -11.60
C LEU A 30 -9.52 -3.49 -12.00
N THR A 31 -9.71 -3.24 -13.29
CA THR A 31 -10.88 -2.51 -13.79
C THR A 31 -12.17 -3.23 -13.44
N ALA A 32 -12.27 -4.53 -13.69
CA ALA A 32 -13.46 -5.31 -13.35
C ALA A 32 -13.75 -5.30 -11.84
N MET A 33 -12.71 -5.34 -10.99
CA MET A 33 -12.88 -5.24 -9.54
C MET A 33 -13.43 -3.87 -9.11
N VAL A 34 -12.87 -2.77 -9.63
CA VAL A 34 -13.39 -1.41 -9.37
C VAL A 34 -14.82 -1.25 -9.89
N GLU A 35 -15.15 -1.86 -11.04
CA GLU A 35 -16.52 -1.85 -11.58
C GLU A 35 -17.52 -2.60 -10.70
N GLN A 36 -17.10 -3.67 -10.02
CA GLN A 36 -17.97 -4.51 -9.20
C GLN A 36 -18.06 -4.07 -7.74
N LEU A 37 -16.97 -3.52 -7.20
CA LEU A 37 -16.78 -3.24 -5.78
C LEU A 37 -16.73 -1.74 -5.46
N ASP A 38 -16.82 -0.88 -6.47
CA ASP A 38 -16.62 0.58 -6.37
C ASP A 38 -15.20 0.94 -5.88
N LEU A 39 -15.02 2.12 -5.29
CA LEU A 39 -13.74 2.61 -4.78
C LEU A 39 -13.12 1.63 -3.76
N PRO A 40 -11.83 1.27 -3.91
CA PRO A 40 -11.10 0.61 -2.84
C PRO A 40 -11.00 1.51 -1.63
N THR A 41 -10.82 0.92 -0.45
CA THR A 41 -10.65 1.67 0.80
C THR A 41 -9.25 2.25 0.92
N PHE A 42 -8.22 1.46 0.60
CA PHE A 42 -6.81 1.85 0.77
C PHE A 42 -5.97 1.58 -0.48
N PHE A 43 -5.05 2.48 -0.77
CA PHE A 43 -3.79 2.15 -1.44
C PHE A 43 -2.80 1.60 -0.43
N ILE A 44 -2.04 0.59 -0.83
CA ILE A 44 -0.93 0.04 -0.05
C ILE A 44 0.33 -0.08 -0.92
N THR A 45 1.48 0.26 -0.35
CA THR A 45 2.80 -0.04 -0.91
C THR A 45 3.62 -0.76 0.13
N LEU A 46 4.29 -1.85 -0.26
CA LEU A 46 5.18 -2.62 0.62
C LEU A 46 6.56 -2.70 -0.05
N SER A 47 7.60 -2.15 0.59
CA SER A 47 8.97 -2.32 0.11
C SER A 47 9.55 -3.65 0.57
N ALA A 48 10.54 -4.17 -0.15
CA ALA A 48 11.39 -5.23 0.35
C ALA A 48 12.48 -4.69 1.30
N ALA A 49 12.80 -5.45 2.34
CA ALA A 49 13.97 -5.23 3.20
C ALA A 49 14.77 -6.54 3.31
N ASP A 50 15.13 -7.11 2.15
CA ASP A 50 15.62 -8.48 2.01
C ASP A 50 16.80 -8.81 2.93
N TYR A 51 17.71 -7.85 3.18
CA TYR A 51 18.87 -8.05 4.05
C TYR A 51 18.55 -8.11 5.55
N HIS A 52 17.28 -7.93 5.94
CA HIS A 52 16.89 -7.74 7.33
C HIS A 52 15.73 -8.61 7.77
N TRP A 53 15.30 -9.59 6.97
CA TRP A 53 14.29 -10.55 7.36
C TRP A 53 14.95 -11.85 7.85
N PRO A 54 14.90 -12.16 9.17
CA PRO A 54 15.50 -13.37 9.71
C PRO A 54 15.00 -14.66 9.02
N ASP A 55 13.70 -14.71 8.72
CA ASP A 55 13.06 -15.83 8.02
C ASP A 55 13.74 -16.18 6.67
N LEU A 56 14.25 -15.18 5.95
CA LEU A 56 14.95 -15.39 4.69
C LEU A 56 16.33 -16.01 4.93
N PHE A 57 17.06 -15.55 5.94
CA PHE A 57 18.39 -16.07 6.26
C PHE A 57 18.35 -17.47 6.87
N ARG A 58 17.24 -17.88 7.47
CA ARG A 58 17.01 -19.29 7.84
C ARG A 58 17.03 -20.22 6.62
N ILE A 59 16.67 -19.71 5.44
CA ILE A 59 16.72 -20.46 4.17
C ILE A 59 18.09 -20.33 3.51
N LEU A 60 18.65 -19.12 3.48
CA LEU A 60 19.91 -18.84 2.78
C LEU A 60 21.17 -19.32 3.53
N ALA A 61 21.10 -19.42 4.85
CA ALA A 61 22.22 -19.81 5.72
C ALA A 61 21.71 -20.60 6.94
N PRO A 62 21.13 -21.80 6.74
CA PRO A 62 20.47 -22.57 7.80
C PRO A 62 21.38 -22.95 8.97
N GLU A 63 22.68 -23.13 8.71
CA GLU A 63 23.69 -23.51 9.72
C GLU A 63 24.32 -22.31 10.44
N SER A 64 23.93 -21.08 10.10
CA SER A 64 24.50 -19.86 10.68
C SER A 64 23.54 -19.18 11.65
N ASP A 65 24.06 -18.64 12.75
CA ASP A 65 23.29 -17.69 13.55
C ASP A 65 23.17 -16.37 12.78
N ILE A 66 21.93 -15.99 12.44
CA ILE A 66 21.61 -14.78 11.68
C ILE A 66 22.15 -13.52 12.40
N LYS A 67 22.17 -13.53 13.74
CA LYS A 67 22.68 -12.42 14.56
C LYS A 67 24.20 -12.28 14.46
N SER A 68 24.90 -13.35 14.09
CA SER A 68 26.36 -13.32 13.84
C SER A 68 26.73 -12.84 12.43
N LEU A 69 25.82 -12.92 11.47
CA LEU A 69 26.08 -12.46 10.10
C LEU A 69 26.23 -10.93 10.06
N SER A 70 27.25 -10.43 9.38
CA SER A 70 27.37 -9.02 9.05
C SER A 70 26.38 -8.63 7.94
N GLU A 71 26.09 -7.33 7.82
CA GLU A 71 25.23 -6.83 6.73
C GLU A 71 25.84 -7.11 5.35
N LYS A 72 27.18 -7.10 5.25
CA LYS A 72 27.90 -7.44 4.02
C LYS A 72 27.67 -8.89 3.62
N GLU A 73 27.77 -9.82 4.56
CA GLU A 73 27.50 -11.25 4.31
C GLU A 73 26.04 -11.49 3.94
N ARG A 74 25.10 -10.87 4.67
CA ARG A 74 23.67 -10.94 4.34
C ARG A 74 23.37 -10.44 2.92
N LYS A 75 23.99 -9.33 2.53
CA LYS A 75 23.87 -8.78 1.18
C LYS A 75 24.41 -9.74 0.13
N GLN A 76 25.58 -10.34 0.36
CA GLN A 76 26.18 -11.30 -0.56
C GLN A 76 25.29 -12.53 -0.75
N LEU A 77 24.77 -13.10 0.35
CA LEU A 77 23.84 -14.24 0.30
C LEU A 77 22.58 -13.94 -0.53
N VAL A 78 21.99 -12.76 -0.39
CA VAL A 78 20.82 -12.34 -1.19
C VAL A 78 21.19 -12.19 -2.67
N GLN A 79 22.36 -11.64 -2.98
CA GLN A 79 22.84 -11.48 -4.36
C GLN A 79 23.15 -12.82 -5.04
N ASP A 80 23.66 -13.79 -4.29
CA ASP A 80 24.02 -15.11 -4.80
C ASP A 80 22.81 -16.04 -4.99
N ASN A 81 21.67 -15.70 -4.36
CA ASN A 81 20.46 -16.54 -4.35
C ASN A 81 19.18 -15.82 -4.84
N PRO A 82 19.20 -15.15 -6.02
CA PRO A 82 18.11 -14.27 -6.44
C PRO A 82 16.76 -14.97 -6.58
N ILE A 83 16.72 -16.22 -7.07
CA ILE A 83 15.49 -17.00 -7.24
C ILE A 83 14.82 -17.30 -5.90
N ILE A 84 15.61 -17.64 -4.88
CA ILE A 84 15.10 -17.94 -3.53
C ILE A 84 14.54 -16.66 -2.91
N VAL A 85 15.26 -15.54 -3.05
CA VAL A 85 14.85 -14.23 -2.53
C VAL A 85 13.53 -13.78 -3.16
N ASP A 86 13.42 -13.87 -4.49
CA ASP A 86 12.18 -13.53 -5.21
C ASP A 86 11.01 -14.42 -4.77
N THR A 87 11.24 -15.73 -4.70
CA THR A 87 10.21 -16.69 -4.27
C THR A 87 9.77 -16.41 -2.84
N PHE A 88 10.72 -16.15 -1.95
CA PHE A 88 10.45 -15.80 -0.56
C PHE A 88 9.64 -14.51 -0.46
N PHE A 89 10.01 -13.46 -1.19
CA PHE A 89 9.29 -12.19 -1.19
C PHE A 89 7.82 -12.40 -1.58
N ILE A 90 7.57 -13.12 -2.68
CA ILE A 90 6.21 -13.43 -3.11
C ILE A 90 5.47 -14.20 -2.01
N LYS A 91 6.05 -15.28 -1.49
CA LYS A 91 5.42 -16.08 -0.42
C LYS A 91 5.13 -15.26 0.84
N ARG A 92 6.01 -14.32 1.20
CA ARG A 92 5.81 -13.41 2.33
C ARG A 92 4.62 -12.46 2.09
N VAL A 93 4.50 -11.90 0.88
CA VAL A 93 3.35 -11.07 0.50
C VAL A 93 2.06 -11.90 0.53
N GLU A 94 2.07 -13.11 -0.03
CA GLU A 94 0.91 -14.02 0.01
C GLU A 94 0.47 -14.30 1.45
N ALA A 95 1.42 -14.64 2.33
CA ALA A 95 1.14 -14.90 3.73
C ALA A 95 0.59 -13.67 4.46
N LEU A 96 1.13 -12.47 4.19
CA LEU A 96 0.62 -11.23 4.77
C LEU A 96 -0.85 -11.01 4.38
N PHE A 97 -1.20 -11.17 3.10
CA PHE A 97 -2.58 -10.99 2.66
C PHE A 97 -3.51 -12.07 3.23
N GLU A 98 -3.15 -13.34 3.06
CA GLU A 98 -4.02 -14.47 3.38
C GLU A 98 -4.17 -14.73 4.88
N LYS A 99 -3.12 -14.47 5.68
CA LYS A 99 -3.09 -14.79 7.12
C LYS A 99 -3.30 -13.57 8.01
N VAL A 100 -3.01 -12.36 7.52
CA VAL A 100 -3.10 -11.14 8.34
C VAL A 100 -4.17 -10.19 7.81
N LEU A 101 -4.04 -9.72 6.57
CA LEU A 101 -4.94 -8.67 6.07
C LEU A 101 -6.40 -9.15 6.00
N ILE A 102 -6.64 -10.27 5.32
CA ILE A 102 -8.00 -10.79 5.13
C ILE A 102 -8.70 -11.09 6.46
N PRO A 103 -8.08 -11.83 7.41
CA PRO A 103 -8.76 -12.15 8.66
C PRO A 103 -8.88 -10.96 9.61
N LYS A 104 -7.90 -10.04 9.64
CA LYS A 104 -7.85 -8.95 10.62
C LYS A 104 -8.70 -7.74 10.24
N PHE A 105 -8.80 -7.43 8.95
CA PHE A 105 -9.45 -6.21 8.47
C PHE A 105 -10.75 -6.44 7.71
N ILE A 106 -11.27 -7.67 7.69
CA ILE A 106 -12.51 -8.03 6.97
C ILE A 106 -12.42 -7.56 5.51
N VAL A 107 -11.37 -8.00 4.83
CA VAL A 107 -11.10 -7.61 3.44
C VAL A 107 -12.11 -8.31 2.53
N ASN A 108 -12.92 -7.52 1.81
CA ASN A 108 -13.84 -8.01 0.79
C ASN A 108 -13.09 -8.53 -0.44
N ASP A 109 -12.15 -7.73 -0.96
CA ASP A 109 -11.21 -8.17 -2.00
C ASP A 109 -9.96 -7.27 -1.99
N TYR A 110 -8.94 -7.67 -2.74
CA TYR A 110 -7.70 -6.92 -2.88
C TYR A 110 -7.04 -7.19 -4.23
N TRP A 111 -6.27 -6.21 -4.69
CA TRP A 111 -5.44 -6.36 -5.88
C TRP A 111 -4.06 -5.81 -5.60
N PHE A 112 -3.03 -6.49 -6.10
CA PHE A 112 -1.67 -5.96 -6.05
C PHE A 112 -0.83 -6.35 -7.27
N ARG A 113 0.24 -5.59 -7.48
CA ARG A 113 1.31 -5.86 -8.44
C ARG A 113 2.64 -5.81 -7.73
N VAL A 114 3.57 -6.64 -8.16
CA VAL A 114 4.97 -6.53 -7.79
C VAL A 114 5.72 -5.77 -8.88
N GLU A 115 6.48 -4.77 -8.48
CA GLU A 115 7.36 -3.99 -9.33
C GLU A 115 8.81 -4.13 -8.88
N TYR A 116 9.67 -4.49 -9.82
CA TYR A 116 11.11 -4.50 -9.61
C TYR A 116 11.67 -3.12 -9.93
N GLN A 117 12.25 -2.45 -8.94
CA GLN A 117 12.98 -1.22 -9.20
C GLN A 117 14.27 -1.51 -9.96
N HIS A 118 14.85 -0.51 -10.63
CA HIS A 118 16.14 -0.63 -11.33
C HIS A 118 17.30 -1.19 -10.47
N ARG A 119 17.15 -1.20 -9.14
CA ARG A 119 18.12 -1.74 -8.17
C ARG A 119 17.86 -3.19 -7.73
N GLY A 120 16.87 -3.87 -8.32
CA GLY A 120 16.57 -5.28 -8.08
C GLY A 120 15.59 -5.59 -6.94
N SER A 121 15.42 -4.70 -5.95
CA SER A 121 14.48 -4.97 -4.85
C SER A 121 13.01 -4.79 -5.26
N PRO A 122 12.16 -5.80 -5.02
CA PRO A 122 10.75 -5.74 -5.38
C PRO A 122 9.94 -4.83 -4.45
N HIS A 123 8.87 -4.26 -4.98
CA HIS A 123 7.88 -3.47 -4.25
C HIS A 123 6.49 -3.96 -4.60
N VAL A 124 5.62 -4.10 -3.61
CA VAL A 124 4.19 -4.30 -3.83
C VAL A 124 3.53 -2.94 -3.98
N HIS A 125 2.68 -2.81 -4.98
CA HIS A 125 1.69 -1.74 -5.10
C HIS A 125 0.32 -2.38 -5.19
N GLY A 126 -0.59 -2.01 -4.30
CA GLY A 126 -1.92 -2.61 -4.26
C GLY A 126 -3.02 -1.68 -3.79
N VAL A 127 -4.23 -2.20 -3.90
CA VAL A 127 -5.47 -1.63 -3.40
C VAL A 127 -6.25 -2.68 -2.61
N ILE A 128 -6.96 -2.25 -1.58
CA ILE A 128 -7.69 -3.11 -0.65
C ILE A 128 -9.11 -2.56 -0.46
N TRP A 129 -10.12 -3.42 -0.57
CA TRP A 129 -11.51 -3.13 -0.21
C TRP A 129 -11.83 -3.75 1.14
N LEU A 130 -12.15 -2.92 2.13
CA LEU A 130 -12.62 -3.38 3.44
C LEU A 130 -14.15 -3.39 3.48
N ASP A 131 -14.72 -4.37 4.18
CA ASP A 131 -16.14 -4.37 4.47
C ASP A 131 -16.50 -3.30 5.51
N GLY A 132 -17.62 -2.61 5.28
CA GLY A 132 -18.09 -1.56 6.19
C GLY A 132 -17.25 -0.28 6.23
N ALA A 133 -16.33 -0.08 5.28
CA ALA A 133 -15.63 1.21 5.15
C ALA A 133 -16.63 2.34 4.81
N PRO A 134 -16.44 3.55 5.35
CA PRO A 134 -17.30 4.68 5.04
C PRO A 134 -17.15 5.10 3.58
N ASP A 135 -18.25 5.59 3.02
CA ASP A 135 -18.29 6.11 1.66
C ASP A 135 -17.74 7.53 1.61
N VAL A 136 -16.50 7.67 1.15
CA VAL A 136 -15.79 8.96 1.00
C VAL A 136 -16.45 9.88 -0.03
N GLN A 137 -17.28 9.35 -0.94
CA GLN A 137 -17.97 10.16 -1.96
C GLN A 137 -19.09 11.03 -1.35
N LYS A 138 -19.46 10.79 -0.09
CA LYS A 138 -20.45 11.58 0.64
C LYS A 138 -19.88 12.81 1.34
N ILE A 139 -18.56 13.03 1.26
CA ILE A 139 -17.92 14.22 1.79
C ILE A 139 -18.17 15.36 0.80
N GLU A 140 -19.19 16.17 1.04
CA GLU A 140 -19.49 17.37 0.25
C GLU A 140 -18.65 18.57 0.69
N ASN A 141 -18.43 18.72 2.01
CA ASN A 141 -17.57 19.72 2.62
C ASN A 141 -16.66 19.08 3.67
N ILE A 142 -15.38 19.48 3.70
CA ILE A 142 -14.38 18.97 4.65
C ILE A 142 -14.65 19.41 6.10
N GLU A 143 -15.52 20.40 6.32
CA GLU A 143 -15.91 20.90 7.63
C GLU A 143 -17.14 20.19 8.23
N ASP A 144 -17.78 19.30 7.47
CA ASP A 144 -19.01 18.63 7.92
C ASP A 144 -18.71 17.49 8.91
N GLU A 145 -19.68 17.16 9.76
CA GLU A 145 -19.59 16.08 10.76
C GLU A 145 -19.23 14.73 10.12
N ILE A 146 -19.73 14.47 8.90
CA ILE A 146 -19.39 13.28 8.10
C ILE A 146 -17.88 13.23 7.83
N ALA A 147 -17.25 14.35 7.47
CA ALA A 147 -15.82 14.39 7.17
C ALA A 147 -14.99 14.02 8.41
N ASP A 148 -15.38 14.51 9.59
CA ASP A 148 -14.72 14.18 10.86
C ASP A 148 -14.93 12.70 11.25
N GLU A 149 -16.12 12.13 11.03
CA GLU A 149 -16.38 10.69 11.25
C GLU A 149 -15.53 9.80 10.34
N VAL A 150 -15.44 10.16 9.05
CA VAL A 150 -14.63 9.43 8.09
C VAL A 150 -13.14 9.57 8.39
N ALA A 151 -12.67 10.76 8.77
CA ALA A 151 -11.29 10.99 9.18
C ALA A 151 -10.93 10.17 10.43
N LYS A 152 -11.86 10.08 11.39
CA LYS A 152 -11.72 9.23 12.58
C LYS A 152 -11.61 7.76 12.20
N TYR A 153 -12.45 7.25 11.31
CA TYR A 153 -12.35 5.87 10.81
C TYR A 153 -10.95 5.60 10.24
N PHE A 154 -10.44 6.45 9.34
CA PHE A 154 -9.12 6.24 8.74
C PHE A 154 -7.96 6.38 9.72
N SER A 155 -8.12 7.16 10.79
CA SER A 155 -7.08 7.32 11.83
C SER A 155 -6.75 6.02 12.56
N GLU A 156 -7.66 5.03 12.56
CA GLU A 156 -7.41 3.71 13.13
C GLU A 156 -6.46 2.86 12.28
N TYR A 157 -6.38 3.15 10.98
CA TYR A 157 -5.61 2.38 10.01
C TYR A 157 -4.34 3.09 9.54
N VAL A 158 -4.33 4.43 9.52
CA VAL A 158 -3.26 5.23 8.94
C VAL A 158 -2.70 6.18 9.99
N SER A 159 -1.42 6.00 10.31
CA SER A 159 -0.67 6.80 11.28
C SER A 159 0.51 7.49 10.61
N THR A 160 0.78 8.73 11.03
CA THR A 160 2.07 9.42 10.81
C THR A 160 2.73 9.85 12.12
N GLU A 161 2.24 9.32 13.25
CA GLU A 161 2.81 9.63 14.54
C GLU A 161 4.03 8.75 14.81
N HIS A 162 5.10 9.36 15.31
CA HIS A 162 6.22 8.66 15.91
C HIS A 162 5.87 8.27 17.36
N PRO A 163 5.96 6.99 17.76
CA PRO A 163 5.63 6.58 19.13
C PRO A 163 6.55 7.18 20.21
N ASN A 164 7.78 7.52 19.82
CA ASN A 164 8.79 8.16 20.68
C ASN A 164 9.68 9.13 19.86
N PRO A 165 9.22 10.35 19.52
CA PRO A 165 9.91 11.23 18.56
C PRO A 165 11.28 11.72 19.03
N GLN A 166 11.59 11.61 20.33
CA GLN A 166 12.89 11.94 20.90
C GLN A 166 13.92 10.81 20.78
N GLN A 167 13.49 9.61 20.37
CA GLN A 167 14.37 8.46 20.24
C GLN A 167 15.26 8.59 19.01
N GLU A 168 16.57 8.45 19.20
CA GLU A 168 17.52 8.41 18.10
C GLU A 168 17.33 7.19 17.20
N PRO A 169 17.57 7.31 15.87
CA PRO A 169 17.44 6.19 14.96
C PRO A 169 18.35 5.02 15.31
N ALA A 170 17.80 3.80 15.28
CA ALA A 170 18.59 2.60 15.51
C ALA A 170 19.73 2.46 14.48
N LEU A 171 20.97 2.38 14.97
CA LEU A 171 22.17 2.24 14.14
C LEU A 171 22.11 1.00 13.25
N LYS A 172 21.60 -0.11 13.78
CA LYS A 172 21.41 -1.38 13.06
C LYS A 172 19.93 -1.63 12.78
N HIS A 173 19.65 -2.33 11.68
CA HIS A 173 18.28 -2.81 11.44
C HIS A 173 17.92 -3.86 12.49
N ILE A 174 16.65 -3.86 12.89
CA ILE A 174 16.14 -4.80 13.87
C ILE A 174 16.05 -6.18 13.22
N LEU A 175 16.79 -7.15 13.77
CA LEU A 175 16.82 -8.56 13.34
C LEU A 175 16.10 -9.42 14.38
N VAL A 176 14.84 -9.08 14.64
CA VAL A 176 13.98 -9.73 15.64
C VAL A 176 12.72 -10.20 14.94
N GLU A 177 12.26 -11.40 15.25
CA GLU A 177 10.97 -11.90 14.78
C GLU A 177 9.83 -11.26 15.57
N PHE A 178 8.70 -10.99 14.93
CA PHE A 178 7.60 -10.32 15.63
C PHE A 178 7.11 -11.09 16.86
N CYS A 179 7.16 -12.43 16.84
CA CYS A 179 6.81 -13.27 17.99
C CYS A 179 7.81 -13.22 19.16
N GLU A 180 9.00 -12.67 18.95
CA GLU A 180 10.03 -12.49 19.98
C GLU A 180 10.01 -11.07 20.58
N VAL A 181 9.12 -10.20 20.09
CA VAL A 181 8.98 -8.82 20.59
C VAL A 181 8.38 -8.84 21.99
N VAL A 182 9.11 -8.27 22.94
CA VAL A 182 8.67 -8.15 24.35
C VAL A 182 8.01 -6.80 24.62
N ASP A 183 8.55 -5.72 24.04
CA ASP A 183 7.99 -4.37 24.14
C ASP A 183 7.56 -3.88 22.75
N GLU A 184 6.26 -4.01 22.46
CA GLU A 184 5.68 -3.61 21.17
C GLU A 184 5.82 -2.12 20.90
N LYS A 185 5.81 -1.27 21.94
CA LYS A 185 5.88 0.18 21.76
C LYS A 185 7.30 0.60 21.38
N GLN A 186 8.29 0.03 22.05
CA GLN A 186 9.69 0.22 21.72
C GLN A 186 10.01 -0.34 20.32
N ASP A 187 9.54 -1.55 20.00
CA ASP A 187 9.69 -2.17 18.67
C ASP A 187 9.13 -1.27 17.56
N LEU A 188 7.90 -0.76 17.75
CA LEU A 188 7.28 0.14 16.80
C LEU A 188 8.09 1.45 16.64
N ALA A 189 8.57 2.03 17.74
CA ALA A 189 9.37 3.25 17.69
C ALA A 189 10.67 3.05 16.90
N GLU A 190 11.37 1.94 17.14
CA GLU A 190 12.59 1.58 16.42
C GLU A 190 12.33 1.33 14.93
N LEU A 191 11.24 0.62 14.60
CA LEU A 191 10.82 0.40 13.21
C LEU A 191 10.49 1.71 12.50
N VAL A 192 9.70 2.59 13.11
CA VAL A 192 9.36 3.89 12.52
C VAL A 192 10.64 4.68 12.22
N ASN A 193 11.55 4.75 13.19
CA ASN A 193 12.84 5.41 13.04
C ASN A 193 13.68 4.83 11.88
N LYS A 194 13.67 3.50 11.72
CA LYS A 194 14.53 2.82 10.75
C LYS A 194 13.99 2.83 9.34
N VAL A 195 12.69 2.56 9.17
CA VAL A 195 12.10 2.27 7.85
C VAL A 195 10.99 3.22 7.43
N GLN A 196 10.56 4.15 8.30
CA GLN A 196 9.52 5.14 7.96
C GLN A 196 9.99 6.59 7.92
N MET A 197 11.29 6.85 8.11
CA MET A 197 11.84 8.21 8.07
C MET A 197 12.27 8.60 6.66
N HIS A 198 11.59 9.58 6.06
CA HIS A 198 11.87 10.07 4.70
C HIS A 198 12.60 11.41 4.70
N THR A 199 13.38 11.67 3.65
CA THR A 199 14.12 12.93 3.40
C THR A 199 13.81 13.54 2.03
N LYS A 200 13.06 12.83 1.19
CA LYS A 200 12.73 13.18 -0.19
C LYS A 200 11.24 13.12 -0.37
N PHE A 201 10.72 13.56 -1.53
CA PHE A 201 9.29 13.50 -1.86
C PHE A 201 8.41 14.41 -1.00
N GLY A 202 8.84 15.67 -0.81
CA GLY A 202 8.07 16.66 -0.05
C GLY A 202 8.21 16.53 1.46
N TYR A 203 9.33 15.97 1.93
CA TYR A 203 9.70 15.95 3.34
C TYR A 203 10.80 16.99 3.61
N PRO A 204 10.82 17.65 4.79
CA PRO A 204 9.90 17.51 5.92
C PRO A 204 8.48 18.01 5.63
N LYS A 205 7.48 17.41 6.26
CA LYS A 205 6.07 17.83 6.23
C LYS A 205 5.71 18.64 7.47
N GLU A 206 4.75 19.54 7.33
CA GLU A 206 4.16 20.27 8.46
C GLU A 206 3.52 19.32 9.50
N LEU A 207 3.58 19.73 10.76
CA LEU A 207 2.99 18.98 11.86
C LEU A 207 1.47 19.19 11.89
N SER A 208 0.75 18.21 12.42
CA SER A 208 -0.70 18.29 12.56
C SER A 208 -1.13 17.65 13.88
N ASP A 209 -2.01 18.32 14.60
CA ASP A 209 -2.48 17.95 15.94
C ASP A 209 -3.59 16.89 15.93
N ARG A 210 -4.33 16.80 14.81
CA ARG A 210 -5.41 15.83 14.60
C ARG A 210 -5.43 15.30 13.17
N THR A 211 -6.11 14.16 12.98
CA THR A 211 -6.43 13.65 11.64
C THR A 211 -7.68 14.34 11.12
N LYS A 212 -7.64 14.90 9.91
CA LYS A 212 -8.72 15.68 9.29
C LYS A 212 -8.58 15.70 7.77
N PHE A 213 -9.65 16.07 7.08
CA PHE A 213 -9.57 16.38 5.65
C PHE A 213 -9.08 17.81 5.43
N ILE A 214 -8.26 17.98 4.39
CA ILE A 214 -7.76 19.27 3.91
C ILE A 214 -7.92 19.34 2.40
N ILE A 215 -7.90 20.55 1.86
CA ILE A 215 -7.79 20.80 0.42
C ILE A 215 -6.33 21.14 0.11
N ASP A 216 -5.70 20.43 -0.82
CA ASP A 216 -4.34 20.72 -1.27
C ASP A 216 -4.27 21.92 -2.23
N ASP A 217 -3.05 22.35 -2.58
CA ASP A 217 -2.80 23.47 -3.50
C ASP A 217 -3.39 23.28 -4.91
N LYS A 218 -3.95 22.10 -5.20
CA LYS A 218 -4.55 21.73 -6.50
C LYS A 218 -6.05 21.42 -6.35
N ASP A 219 -6.69 21.94 -5.30
CA ASP A 219 -8.10 21.77 -4.99
C ASP A 219 -8.53 20.30 -4.79
N ASN A 220 -7.62 19.41 -4.41
CA ASN A 220 -7.97 18.02 -4.11
C ASN A 220 -8.17 17.81 -2.61
N ILE A 221 -9.20 17.05 -2.25
CA ILE A 221 -9.39 16.57 -0.89
C ILE A 221 -8.30 15.54 -0.54
N GLU A 222 -7.61 15.77 0.57
CA GLU A 222 -6.62 14.86 1.16
C GLU A 222 -6.94 14.57 2.62
N LEU A 223 -6.62 13.35 3.07
CA LEU A 223 -6.55 13.07 4.50
C LEU A 223 -5.19 13.53 5.04
N GLU A 224 -5.20 14.58 5.85
CA GLU A 224 -4.07 14.91 6.71
C GLU A 224 -4.17 14.10 8.00
N THR A 225 -3.14 13.32 8.30
CA THR A 225 -3.06 12.53 9.53
C THR A 225 -2.35 13.31 10.63
N LYS A 226 -2.74 13.04 11.88
CA LYS A 226 -2.02 13.51 13.07
C LYS A 226 -0.54 13.18 12.94
N LYS A 227 0.31 14.18 13.11
CA LYS A 227 1.74 14.13 12.80
C LYS A 227 2.53 14.90 13.84
N ASN A 228 3.30 14.18 14.66
CA ASN A 228 4.18 14.74 15.69
C ASN A 228 5.67 14.72 15.27
N HIS A 229 5.98 14.21 14.08
CA HIS A 229 7.34 14.18 13.55
C HIS A 229 7.33 14.45 12.03
N PRO A 230 8.13 15.42 11.52
CA PRO A 230 7.98 15.91 10.15
C PRO A 230 8.44 14.93 9.06
N ARG A 231 9.18 13.88 9.44
CA ARG A 231 9.80 12.91 8.51
C ARG A 231 9.12 11.54 8.47
N VAL A 232 8.11 11.30 9.30
CA VAL A 232 7.45 9.99 9.35
C VAL A 232 6.50 9.86 8.15
N ASN A 233 6.66 8.77 7.40
CA ASN A 233 5.73 8.38 6.35
C ASN A 233 4.50 7.69 6.91
N ARG A 234 3.40 7.67 6.15
CA ARG A 234 2.16 7.01 6.55
C ARG A 234 2.38 5.52 6.70
N TYR A 235 1.88 4.95 7.77
CA TYR A 235 1.97 3.52 8.04
C TYR A 235 0.77 3.03 8.84
N ASN A 236 0.46 1.74 8.71
CA ASN A 236 -0.40 1.05 9.67
C ASN A 236 0.47 0.42 10.76
N LYS A 237 0.17 0.69 12.03
CA LYS A 237 0.98 0.25 13.18
C LYS A 237 1.20 -1.27 13.17
N ASN A 238 0.11 -2.03 13.05
CA ASN A 238 0.15 -3.50 13.04
C ASN A 238 0.90 -4.04 11.82
N LEU A 239 0.63 -3.50 10.63
CA LEU A 239 1.28 -3.98 9.41
C LEU A 239 2.78 -3.69 9.40
N LEU A 240 3.21 -2.55 9.96
CA LEU A 240 4.62 -2.22 10.04
C LEU A 240 5.40 -3.23 10.91
N GLN A 241 4.84 -3.64 12.04
CA GLN A 241 5.49 -4.59 12.96
C GLN A 241 5.57 -6.01 12.40
N ILE A 242 4.61 -6.39 11.54
CA ILE A 242 4.59 -7.70 10.86
C ILE A 242 5.48 -7.67 9.62
N TRP A 243 5.38 -6.61 8.80
CA TRP A 243 6.13 -6.49 7.55
C TRP A 243 7.61 -6.18 7.77
N ARG A 244 7.91 -5.37 8.80
CA ARG A 244 9.27 -4.96 9.22
C ARG A 244 10.12 -4.35 8.11
N ALA A 245 9.46 -3.65 7.19
CA ALA A 245 10.06 -2.86 6.12
C ALA A 245 9.19 -1.64 5.83
N ASN A 246 9.64 -0.73 4.96
CA ASN A 246 8.86 0.46 4.63
C ASN A 246 7.49 0.06 4.06
N ILE A 247 6.44 0.64 4.62
CA ILE A 247 5.08 0.58 4.10
C ILE A 247 4.57 1.99 3.83
N ASP A 248 3.72 2.15 2.84
CA ASP A 248 2.85 3.31 2.69
C ASP A 248 1.41 2.79 2.62
N ILE A 249 0.53 3.37 3.43
CA ILE A 249 -0.91 3.11 3.35
C ILE A 249 -1.62 4.46 3.31
N SER A 250 -2.59 4.58 2.41
CA SER A 250 -3.37 5.81 2.29
C SER A 250 -4.78 5.51 1.84
N PRO A 251 -5.77 6.25 2.36
CA PRO A 251 -7.14 6.06 1.92
C PRO A 251 -7.29 6.51 0.47
N VAL A 252 -8.17 5.83 -0.27
CA VAL A 252 -8.56 6.29 -1.61
C VAL A 252 -9.70 7.28 -1.45
N ILE A 253 -9.37 8.57 -1.56
CA ILE A 253 -10.32 9.67 -1.26
C ILE A 253 -11.23 10.01 -2.43
N SER A 254 -10.84 9.68 -3.67
CA SER A 254 -11.65 10.00 -4.83
C SER A 254 -11.40 9.06 -6.01
N LYS A 255 -12.35 9.09 -6.97
CA LYS A 255 -12.25 8.34 -8.24
C LYS A 255 -11.08 8.85 -9.08
N GLU A 256 -10.84 10.15 -9.09
CA GLU A 256 -9.76 10.80 -9.83
C GLU A 256 -8.40 10.30 -9.33
N ARG A 257 -8.24 10.17 -7.99
CA ARG A 257 -7.02 9.60 -7.39
C ARG A 257 -6.83 8.14 -7.76
N LEU A 258 -7.90 7.34 -7.74
CA LEU A 258 -7.85 5.96 -8.23
C LEU A 258 -7.46 5.91 -9.70
N ILE A 259 -8.05 6.73 -10.55
CA ILE A 259 -7.78 6.78 -11.98
C ILE A 259 -6.35 7.23 -12.26
N ALA A 260 -5.87 8.27 -11.59
CA ALA A 260 -4.49 8.74 -11.71
C ALA A 260 -3.49 7.69 -11.23
N TYR A 261 -3.80 6.99 -10.13
CA TYR A 261 -3.05 5.83 -9.68
C TYR A 261 -3.01 4.77 -10.78
N LEU A 262 -4.17 4.28 -11.23
CA LEU A 262 -4.30 3.27 -12.29
C LEU A 262 -3.49 3.68 -13.53
N ALA A 263 -3.69 4.91 -14.03
CA ALA A 263 -3.01 5.45 -15.18
C ALA A 263 -1.48 5.46 -15.06
N LYS A 264 -0.94 5.79 -13.88
CA LYS A 264 0.50 5.69 -13.60
C LYS A 264 1.01 4.26 -13.77
N TYR A 265 0.22 3.26 -13.37
CA TYR A 265 0.63 1.85 -13.51
C TYR A 265 0.40 1.31 -14.92
N ILE A 266 -0.58 1.85 -15.65
CA ILE A 266 -0.83 1.58 -17.07
C ILE A 266 0.30 2.09 -17.96
N THR A 267 0.87 3.25 -17.62
CA THR A 267 1.97 3.89 -18.36
C THR A 267 3.36 3.39 -18.01
N LYS A 268 3.50 2.55 -16.97
CA LYS A 268 4.81 2.06 -16.56
C LYS A 268 5.41 1.01 -17.50
N SER A 269 4.63 0.49 -18.45
CA SER A 269 5.16 -0.25 -19.60
C SER A 269 5.30 0.71 -20.78
N GLU A 270 6.55 0.94 -21.18
CA GLU A 270 7.00 1.76 -22.31
C GLU A 270 7.10 3.27 -22.01
N ASN A 271 8.34 3.78 -22.16
CA ASN A 271 8.82 5.15 -21.95
C ASN A 271 7.72 6.22 -21.76
N LYS A 272 7.78 6.95 -20.63
CA LYS A 272 6.94 8.11 -20.30
C LYS A 272 6.74 9.01 -21.53
N SER A 273 5.63 8.84 -22.25
CA SER A 273 5.29 9.70 -23.38
C SER A 273 4.59 10.96 -22.84
N VAL A 274 5.14 12.13 -23.14
CA VAL A 274 4.57 13.44 -22.79
C VAL A 274 3.14 13.60 -23.32
N GLN A 275 2.84 12.98 -24.47
CA GLN A 275 1.50 12.97 -25.08
C GLN A 275 0.48 12.20 -24.23
N PHE A 276 0.91 11.19 -23.47
CA PHE A 276 0.03 10.45 -22.57
C PHE A 276 -0.41 11.29 -21.38
N GLN A 277 0.50 12.08 -20.80
CA GLN A 277 0.17 12.96 -19.68
C GLN A 277 -0.84 14.03 -20.08
N GLN A 278 -0.71 14.58 -21.29
CA GLN A 278 -1.68 15.53 -21.85
C GLN A 278 -3.06 14.87 -22.01
N LEU A 279 -3.10 13.64 -22.53
CA LEU A 279 -4.34 12.91 -22.73
C LEU A 279 -5.03 12.49 -21.41
N LEU A 280 -4.25 12.16 -20.38
CA LEU A 280 -4.78 11.92 -19.03
C LEU A 280 -5.47 13.15 -18.47
N ASN A 281 -4.80 14.31 -18.58
CA ASN A 281 -5.33 15.57 -18.08
C ASN A 281 -6.62 15.94 -18.83
N GLU A 282 -6.70 15.71 -20.14
CA GLU A 282 -7.95 15.91 -20.91
C GLU A 282 -9.08 14.99 -20.43
N ILE A 283 -8.80 13.74 -20.11
CA ILE A 283 -9.83 12.80 -19.65
C ILE A 283 -10.30 13.17 -18.24
N ILE A 284 -9.39 13.53 -17.34
CA ILE A 284 -9.73 14.01 -16.00
C ILE A 284 -10.58 15.29 -16.10
N ASN A 285 -10.16 16.26 -16.91
CA ASN A 285 -10.86 17.54 -17.07
C ASN A 285 -12.20 17.45 -17.82
N SER A 286 -12.46 16.34 -18.52
CA SER A 286 -13.73 16.09 -19.23
C SER A 286 -14.65 15.10 -18.50
N SER A 287 -14.30 14.70 -17.28
CA SER A 287 -15.10 13.82 -16.42
C SER A 287 -15.85 14.67 -15.40
N ASN A 288 -17.15 14.41 -15.24
CA ASN A 288 -17.98 15.04 -14.20
C ASN A 288 -18.04 14.14 -12.95
N GLU A 289 -18.35 14.69 -11.78
CA GLU A 289 -18.51 13.91 -10.52
C GLU A 289 -19.58 12.81 -10.62
N ASN A 290 -20.59 13.03 -11.47
CA ASN A 290 -21.65 12.06 -11.76
C ASN A 290 -21.23 10.95 -12.75
N ASP A 291 -20.07 11.06 -13.41
CA ASP A 291 -19.57 9.98 -14.25
C ASP A 291 -19.07 8.83 -13.36
N SER A 292 -19.52 7.60 -13.67
CA SER A 292 -18.99 6.41 -12.99
C SER A 292 -17.49 6.26 -13.28
N ALA A 293 -16.71 5.77 -12.30
CA ALA A 293 -15.29 5.45 -12.48
C ALA A 293 -15.08 4.56 -13.72
N ARG A 294 -16.02 3.65 -13.97
CA ARG A 294 -16.14 2.84 -15.18
C ARG A 294 -16.06 3.66 -16.48
N ARG A 295 -16.84 4.73 -16.63
CA ARG A 295 -16.91 5.50 -17.88
C ARG A 295 -15.60 6.22 -18.16
N VAL A 296 -14.97 6.76 -17.11
CA VAL A 296 -13.67 7.45 -17.20
C VAL A 296 -12.57 6.45 -17.56
N ILE A 297 -12.58 5.30 -16.89
CA ILE A 297 -11.65 4.20 -17.16
C ILE A 297 -11.82 3.68 -18.61
N GLN A 298 -13.05 3.48 -19.10
CA GLN A 298 -13.31 3.07 -20.48
C GLN A 298 -12.78 4.08 -21.52
N ARG A 299 -12.94 5.38 -21.28
CA ARG A 299 -12.38 6.43 -22.16
C ARG A 299 -10.85 6.38 -22.21
N LEU A 300 -10.19 6.08 -21.08
CA LEU A 300 -8.74 5.84 -21.04
C LEU A 300 -8.35 4.65 -21.91
N PHE A 301 -9.12 3.56 -21.88
CA PHE A 301 -8.79 2.36 -22.64
C PHE A 301 -9.03 2.48 -24.15
N ILE A 302 -10.09 3.16 -24.58
CA ILE A 302 -10.43 3.29 -26.02
C ILE A 302 -9.36 4.08 -26.77
N LYS A 303 -8.78 5.11 -26.17
CA LYS A 303 -7.77 5.95 -26.81
C LYS A 303 -6.36 5.34 -26.82
N PHE A 304 -6.15 4.18 -26.18
CA PHE A 304 -4.87 3.46 -26.19
C PHE A 304 -5.06 1.98 -26.56
N PRO A 305 -5.26 1.67 -27.85
CA PRO A 305 -5.04 0.32 -28.35
C PRO A 305 -3.52 0.08 -28.33
N GLY A 306 -3.02 -0.49 -27.23
CA GLY A 306 -1.59 -0.82 -27.12
C GLY A 306 -1.19 -2.02 -27.94
#